data_AF-A0A9D1XCY4-F1
#
_entry.id   AF-A0A9D1XCY4-F1
#
_cell.length_a   1.000
_cell.length_b   1.000
_cell.length_c   1.000
_cell.angle_alpha   90.00
_cell.angle_beta   90.00
_cell.angle_gamma   90.00
#
_symmetry.space_group_name_H-M   'P 1'
#
loop_
_entity.id
_entity.type
_entity.pdbx_description
1 polymer ?
#
loop_
_entity_poly.entity_id
_entity_poly.type
_entity_poly.pdbx_seq_one_letter_code
_entity_poly.pdbx_strand_id
1 'polypeptide(L)'
;MSSTNETFHICKGGLYESGETACSILLFCACQVEKDVVETYGFLGRWDAERRKFEKFHEKALLLDLGNGTFTGPSGLVTPDGRSVVFSIAQGKRKRDEEYHAGWAHNGGLPIELFLRNGELHLRPVREILSLRSRQIIHLTEISMEQANDYLGRFEGNCVYLKVVGDAERILLETEDGDQKKTVYYDKSRCRLGVLDKDGKEIGKYRGAEDQVRIGEEPVSMEYFLDQSMIEVYLNEKKSVTVRNYGNGSARKIRLAGNVEKIRKLELWEMEPAYALEKDLEGRVEYE
;
A
#
# COMPACT_ATOMS: atom_id res chain seq x y z
N MET A 1 -2.35 35.10 3.53
CA MET A 1 -2.73 33.90 2.75
C MET A 1 -2.84 32.76 3.75
N SER A 2 -3.98 32.10 3.77
CA SER A 2 -4.46 31.22 4.85
C SER A 2 -3.49 30.09 5.16
N SER A 3 -3.17 29.96 6.44
CA SER A 3 -2.55 28.78 7.06
C SER A 3 -3.38 27.54 6.73
N THR A 4 -2.85 26.65 5.90
CA THR A 4 -3.41 25.32 5.73
C THR A 4 -3.19 24.53 7.02
N ASN A 5 -4.29 24.07 7.61
CA ASN A 5 -4.30 23.21 8.79
C ASN A 5 -3.45 21.96 8.52
N GLU A 6 -2.25 21.89 9.10
CA GLU A 6 -1.57 20.62 9.31
C GLU A 6 -2.45 19.79 10.24
N THR A 7 -3.19 18.83 9.69
CA THR A 7 -4.03 17.97 10.52
C THR A 7 -3.12 16.89 11.08
N PHE A 8 -2.86 16.99 12.38
CA PHE A 8 -2.08 16.03 13.14
C PHE A 8 -2.98 14.95 13.68
N HIS A 9 -2.62 13.69 13.46
CA HIS A 9 -3.39 12.55 13.97
C HIS A 9 -2.51 11.71 14.89
N ILE A 10 -2.99 11.50 16.13
CA ILE A 10 -2.35 10.62 17.10
C ILE A 10 -3.16 9.33 17.18
N CYS A 11 -2.58 8.24 16.73
CA CYS A 11 -3.15 6.89 16.85
C CYS A 11 -2.35 6.06 17.85
N LYS A 12 -2.95 5.02 18.43
CA LYS A 12 -2.19 4.08 19.29
C LYS A 12 -1.41 3.13 18.39
N GLY A 13 -0.09 3.03 18.50
CA GLY A 13 0.70 2.12 17.65
C GLY A 13 0.62 0.64 18.08
N GLY A 14 0.12 0.38 19.29
CA GLY A 14 -0.09 -0.95 19.86
C GLY A 14 -0.44 -0.88 21.34
N LEU A 15 -0.84 -2.01 21.92
CA LEU A 15 -1.02 -2.20 23.36
C LEU A 15 0.04 -3.20 23.89
N TYR A 16 0.50 -3.03 25.13
CA TYR A 16 1.20 -4.07 25.87
C TYR A 16 0.24 -5.24 26.17
N GLU A 17 0.78 -6.41 26.54
CA GLU A 17 -0.04 -7.55 27.01
C GLU A 17 -0.91 -7.18 28.22
N SER A 18 -0.53 -6.13 28.97
CA SER A 18 -1.29 -5.54 30.08
C SER A 18 -2.49 -4.68 29.65
N GLY A 19 -2.69 -4.41 28.36
CA GLY A 19 -3.70 -3.49 27.84
C GLY A 19 -3.31 -2.01 27.89
N GLU A 20 -2.09 -1.69 28.35
CA GLU A 20 -1.56 -0.33 28.34
C GLU A 20 -1.09 0.09 26.94
N THR A 21 -1.19 1.37 26.59
CA THR A 21 -0.71 1.87 25.29
C THR A 21 0.81 1.70 25.17
N ALA A 22 1.27 0.86 24.24
CA ALA A 22 2.69 0.60 24.01
C ALA A 22 3.41 1.82 23.42
N CYS A 23 2.79 2.43 22.42
CA CYS A 23 3.24 3.70 21.86
C CYS A 23 2.08 4.44 21.18
N SER A 24 2.33 5.71 20.88
CA SER A 24 1.51 6.53 20.00
C SER A 24 2.28 6.79 18.70
N ILE A 25 1.55 6.92 17.60
CA ILE A 25 2.09 7.40 16.32
C ILE A 25 1.47 8.75 16.00
N LEU A 26 2.32 9.75 15.74
CA LEU A 26 1.94 11.06 15.22
C LEU A 26 2.13 11.06 13.71
N LEU A 27 1.05 11.21 12.95
CA LEU A 27 1.05 11.31 11.49
C LEU A 27 0.72 12.74 11.04
N PHE A 28 1.44 13.22 10.03
CA PHE A 28 1.23 14.55 9.45
C PHE A 28 1.69 14.61 7.99
N CYS A 29 1.06 15.47 7.20
CA CYS A 29 1.49 15.78 5.84
C CYS A 29 2.37 17.02 5.84
N ALA A 30 3.63 16.86 5.45
CA ALA A 30 4.59 17.96 5.46
C ALA A 30 4.63 18.69 4.11
N CYS A 31 3.56 19.42 3.78
CA CYS A 31 3.40 20.11 2.50
C CYS A 31 4.48 21.17 2.20
N GLN A 32 5.24 21.62 3.21
CA GLN A 32 6.28 22.64 3.05
C GLN A 32 7.72 22.08 3.11
N VAL A 33 7.90 20.80 3.47
CA VAL A 33 9.22 20.18 3.65
C VAL A 33 9.75 19.58 2.34
N GLU A 34 8.86 19.20 1.41
CA GLU A 34 9.14 18.41 0.20
C GLU A 34 8.80 19.15 -1.12
N LYS A 35 8.98 20.48 -1.16
CA LYS A 35 8.53 21.31 -2.31
C LYS A 35 7.05 21.04 -2.61
N ASP A 36 6.72 20.61 -3.83
CA ASP A 36 5.35 20.41 -4.32
C ASP A 36 4.80 18.99 -4.11
N VAL A 37 5.59 18.06 -3.54
CA VAL A 37 5.13 16.69 -3.29
C VAL A 37 4.65 16.57 -1.85
N VAL A 38 3.35 16.38 -1.68
CA VAL A 38 2.76 16.09 -0.36
C VAL A 38 3.10 14.65 0.02
N GLU A 39 3.77 14.47 1.16
CA GLU A 39 4.16 13.15 1.69
C GLU A 39 3.69 13.00 3.14
N THR A 40 3.38 11.76 3.53
CA THR A 40 2.92 11.43 4.89
C THR A 40 4.06 10.96 5.77
N TYR A 41 4.39 11.75 6.77
CA TYR A 41 5.44 11.45 7.75
C TYR A 41 4.86 10.98 9.08
N GLY A 42 5.62 10.12 9.75
CA GLY A 42 5.28 9.59 11.06
C GLY A 42 6.39 9.73 12.10
N PHE A 43 6.00 9.87 13.36
CA PHE A 43 6.88 9.62 14.51
C PHE A 43 6.20 8.66 15.48
N LEU A 44 6.96 7.67 15.97
CA LEU A 44 6.58 6.92 17.15
C LEU A 44 6.99 7.69 18.40
N GLY A 45 6.21 7.57 19.45
CA GLY A 45 6.45 8.30 20.68
C GLY A 45 5.41 8.05 21.77
N ARG A 46 5.41 8.92 22.77
CA ARG A 46 4.42 8.97 23.84
C ARG A 46 3.65 10.27 23.77
N TRP A 47 2.32 10.18 23.78
CA TRP A 47 1.44 11.33 23.94
C TRP A 47 1.13 11.57 25.42
N ASP A 48 1.51 12.75 25.93
CA ASP A 48 1.10 13.27 27.24
C ASP A 48 -0.07 14.24 27.03
N ALA A 49 -1.28 13.76 27.34
CA ALA A 49 -2.51 14.54 27.13
C ALA A 49 -2.64 15.73 28.10
N GLU A 50 -2.12 15.61 29.33
CA GLU A 50 -2.16 16.68 30.32
C GLU A 50 -1.26 17.85 29.90
N ARG A 51 -0.05 17.52 29.43
CA ARG A 51 0.92 18.51 28.95
C ARG A 51 0.76 18.89 27.49
N ARG A 52 -0.11 18.19 26.74
CA ARG A 52 -0.30 18.34 25.30
C ARG A 52 1.01 18.21 24.52
N LYS A 53 1.83 17.24 24.90
CA LYS A 53 3.20 17.07 24.38
C LYS A 53 3.37 15.68 23.78
N PHE A 54 3.98 15.62 22.60
CA PHE A 54 4.41 14.38 21.98
C PHE A 54 5.92 14.19 22.15
N GLU A 55 6.33 13.10 22.80
CA GLU A 55 7.74 12.75 23.03
C GLU A 55 8.16 11.66 22.05
N LYS A 56 8.96 12.04 21.05
CA LYS A 56 9.42 11.13 19.99
C LYS A 56 10.38 10.07 20.56
N PHE A 57 10.29 8.85 20.05
CA PHE A 57 11.27 7.79 20.33
C PHE A 57 12.48 7.83 19.39
N HIS A 58 12.39 8.57 18.29
CA HIS A 58 13.44 8.66 17.29
C HIS A 58 13.45 10.04 16.62
N GLU A 59 14.60 10.45 16.10
CA GLU A 59 14.78 11.81 15.57
C GLU A 59 14.25 12.01 14.16
N LYS A 60 14.37 10.99 13.31
CA LYS A 60 13.98 11.07 11.89
C LYS A 60 12.58 10.50 11.68
N ALA A 61 11.76 11.18 10.89
CA ALA A 61 10.42 10.71 10.59
C ALA A 61 10.42 9.44 9.74
N LEU A 62 9.51 8.51 10.03
CA LEU A 62 9.27 7.33 9.22
C LEU A 62 8.28 7.62 8.10
N LEU A 63 8.35 6.82 7.04
CA LEU A 63 7.28 6.69 6.04
C LEU A 63 6.60 5.33 6.22
N LEU A 64 5.27 5.31 6.16
CA LEU A 64 4.50 4.07 6.09
C LEU A 64 4.53 3.49 4.67
N ASP A 65 4.54 4.39 3.68
CA ASP A 65 4.46 4.09 2.26
C ASP A 65 5.59 4.75 1.48
N LEU A 66 6.16 4.06 0.49
CA LEU A 66 7.27 4.55 -0.34
C LEU A 66 6.84 4.93 -1.77
N GLY A 67 5.55 5.17 -1.99
CA GLY A 67 4.92 5.48 -3.26
C GLY A 67 5.11 6.92 -3.79
N ASN A 68 5.86 7.75 -3.08
CA ASN A 68 6.26 9.11 -3.45
C ASN A 68 5.07 10.06 -3.71
N GLY A 69 4.47 10.52 -2.60
CA GLY A 69 3.33 11.43 -2.60
C GLY A 69 2.09 10.89 -3.28
N THR A 70 1.86 9.58 -3.12
CA THR A 70 0.57 8.94 -3.45
C THR A 70 -0.20 8.66 -2.17
N PHE A 71 0.44 8.15 -1.11
CA PHE A 71 -0.19 7.97 0.21
C PHE A 71 -0.18 9.30 0.99
N THR A 72 -1.29 10.04 0.96
CA THR A 72 -1.42 11.37 1.54
C THR A 72 -2.64 11.49 2.45
N GLY A 73 -2.75 12.60 3.17
CA GLY A 73 -3.91 12.91 4.02
C GLY A 73 -4.27 11.80 5.01
N PRO A 74 -3.33 11.31 5.83
CA PRO A 74 -3.61 10.20 6.74
C PRO A 74 -4.65 10.62 7.76
N SER A 75 -5.64 9.77 8.00
CA SER A 75 -6.59 9.91 9.10
C SER A 75 -6.68 8.56 9.80
N GLY A 76 -6.54 8.55 11.13
CA GLY A 76 -6.55 7.30 11.87
C GLY A 76 -7.46 7.30 13.07
N LEU A 77 -7.87 6.10 13.45
CA LEU A 77 -8.77 5.83 14.56
C LEU A 77 -8.38 4.52 15.25
N VAL A 78 -8.87 4.34 16.47
CA VAL A 78 -8.87 3.04 17.14
C VAL A 78 -10.27 2.46 17.03
N THR A 79 -10.39 1.28 16.42
CA THR A 79 -11.67 0.57 16.25
C THR A 79 -12.19 0.03 17.58
N PRO A 80 -13.48 -0.32 17.69
CA PRO A 80 -14.04 -0.94 18.90
C PRO A 80 -13.35 -2.26 19.29
N ASP A 81 -12.78 -2.99 18.33
CA ASP A 81 -11.99 -4.21 18.56
C ASP A 81 -10.51 -3.94 18.86
N GLY A 82 -10.14 -2.67 19.09
CA GLY A 82 -8.82 -2.27 19.60
C GLY A 82 -7.73 -2.14 18.54
N ARG A 83 -8.05 -2.28 17.25
CA ARG A 83 -7.08 -2.09 16.16
C ARG A 83 -6.89 -0.62 15.85
N SER A 84 -5.66 -0.25 15.51
CA SER A 84 -5.37 1.10 15.01
C SER A 84 -5.39 1.09 13.51
N VAL A 85 -6.37 1.78 12.94
CA VAL A 85 -6.61 1.81 11.50
C VAL A 85 -6.30 3.19 10.97
N VAL A 86 -5.57 3.24 9.86
CA VAL A 86 -5.25 4.46 9.12
C VAL A 86 -5.85 4.39 7.73
N PHE A 87 -6.53 5.46 7.36
CA PHE A 87 -7.03 5.75 6.03
C PHE A 87 -6.13 6.79 5.38
N SER A 88 -6.04 6.75 4.05
CA SER A 88 -5.27 7.71 3.28
C SER A 88 -6.01 8.07 1.99
N ILE A 89 -5.65 9.22 1.45
CA ILE A 89 -5.92 9.58 0.06
C ILE A 89 -4.80 8.99 -0.79
N ALA A 90 -5.16 8.32 -1.87
CA ALA A 90 -4.29 7.94 -2.97
C ALA A 90 -4.25 9.08 -4.00
N GLN A 91 -3.33 10.02 -3.81
CA GLN A 91 -3.19 11.23 -4.62
C GLN A 91 -3.03 10.90 -6.11
N GLY A 92 -3.82 11.56 -6.94
CA GLY A 92 -3.74 11.45 -8.40
C GLY A 92 -2.48 12.11 -8.95
N LYS A 93 -2.03 11.59 -10.11
CA LYS A 93 -0.92 12.17 -10.89
C LYS A 93 -1.37 12.65 -12.29
N ARG A 94 -2.68 12.65 -12.55
CA ARG A 94 -3.27 13.19 -13.78
C ARG A 94 -3.17 14.71 -13.80
N LYS A 95 -3.14 15.27 -15.01
CA LYS A 95 -3.28 16.71 -15.21
C LYS A 95 -4.72 17.15 -15.01
N ARG A 96 -4.93 18.45 -14.80
CA ARG A 96 -6.24 19.03 -14.49
C ARG A 96 -7.30 18.76 -15.57
N ASP A 97 -6.91 18.84 -16.83
CA ASP A 97 -7.75 18.52 -17.99
C ASP A 97 -8.12 17.05 -18.02
N GLU A 98 -7.18 16.14 -17.75
CA GLU A 98 -7.45 14.70 -17.67
C GLU A 98 -8.39 14.35 -16.51
N GLU A 99 -8.25 15.00 -15.35
CA GLU A 99 -9.18 14.85 -14.22
C GLU A 99 -10.57 15.39 -14.54
N TYR A 100 -10.63 16.55 -15.21
CA TYR A 100 -11.89 17.13 -15.69
C TYR A 100 -12.61 16.17 -16.63
N HIS A 101 -11.91 15.63 -17.63
CA HIS A 101 -12.48 14.69 -18.59
C HIS A 101 -12.88 13.35 -17.95
N ALA A 102 -12.19 12.94 -16.89
CA ALA A 102 -12.56 11.73 -16.15
C ALA A 102 -13.80 11.92 -15.25
N GLY A 103 -14.11 13.16 -14.84
CA GLY A 103 -15.20 13.46 -13.92
C GLY A 103 -14.89 13.16 -12.45
N TRP A 104 -13.66 12.75 -12.12
CA TRP A 104 -13.22 12.47 -10.75
C TRP A 104 -11.70 12.64 -10.60
N ALA A 105 -11.26 12.83 -9.36
CA ALA A 105 -9.85 12.95 -9.00
C ALA A 105 -9.56 12.15 -7.73
N HIS A 106 -8.39 11.49 -7.72
CA HIS A 106 -7.87 10.73 -6.58
C HIS A 106 -8.79 9.56 -6.17
N ASN A 107 -8.39 8.79 -5.16
CA ASN A 107 -9.24 7.78 -4.54
C ASN A 107 -8.76 7.56 -3.10
N GLY A 108 -9.47 6.76 -2.30
CA GLY A 108 -8.92 6.26 -1.04
C GLY A 108 -7.86 5.20 -1.30
N GLY A 109 -6.78 5.20 -0.52
CA GLY A 109 -5.93 4.01 -0.38
C GLY A 109 -6.65 2.94 0.45
N LEU A 110 -6.16 1.69 0.40
CA LEU A 110 -6.69 0.65 1.27
C LEU A 110 -6.49 1.03 2.74
N PRO A 111 -7.50 0.87 3.61
CA PRO A 111 -7.31 1.05 5.04
C PRO A 111 -6.26 0.07 5.56
N ILE A 112 -5.32 0.58 6.35
CA ILE A 112 -4.24 -0.22 6.93
C ILE A 112 -4.39 -0.33 8.45
N GLU A 113 -4.14 -1.51 8.99
CA GLU A 113 -3.95 -1.76 10.41
C GLU A 113 -2.48 -1.54 10.77
N LEU A 114 -2.23 -0.73 11.79
CA LEU A 114 -0.91 -0.55 12.40
C LEU A 114 -0.82 -1.37 13.69
N PHE A 115 0.29 -2.08 13.87
CA PHE A 115 0.53 -2.89 15.05
C PHE A 115 2.02 -2.98 15.38
N LEU A 116 2.33 -3.34 16.63
CA LEU A 116 3.71 -3.64 17.03
C LEU A 116 3.95 -5.15 17.02
N ARG A 117 5.11 -5.56 16.51
CA ARG A 117 5.64 -6.92 16.67
C ARG A 117 7.10 -6.79 17.08
N ASN A 118 7.48 -7.41 18.20
CA ASN A 118 8.84 -7.34 18.74
C ASN A 118 9.38 -5.90 18.91
N GLY A 119 8.50 -4.95 19.26
CA GLY A 119 8.86 -3.53 19.42
C GLY A 119 9.00 -2.73 18.12
N GLU A 120 8.82 -3.35 16.96
CA GLU A 120 8.85 -2.68 15.66
C GLU A 120 7.43 -2.36 15.17
N LEU A 121 7.29 -1.24 14.46
CA LEU A 121 6.04 -0.89 13.79
C LEU A 121 5.86 -1.74 12.53
N HIS A 122 4.70 -2.37 12.44
CA HIS A 122 4.23 -3.14 11.31
C HIS A 122 2.92 -2.55 10.79
N LEU A 123 2.61 -2.87 9.53
CA LEU A 123 1.40 -2.43 8.85
C LEU A 123 0.92 -3.50 7.88
N ARG A 124 -0.40 -3.65 7.76
CA ARG A 124 -1.04 -4.54 6.78
C ARG A 124 -2.39 -3.98 6.35
N PRO A 125 -2.94 -4.35 5.19
CA PRO A 125 -4.34 -4.08 4.87
C PRO A 125 -5.25 -4.62 5.97
N VAL A 126 -6.36 -3.92 6.24
CA VAL A 126 -7.38 -4.46 7.15
C VAL A 126 -7.92 -5.79 6.61
N ARG A 127 -8.12 -6.77 7.50
CA ARG A 127 -8.57 -8.13 7.14
C ARG A 127 -9.89 -8.16 6.38
N GLU A 128 -10.73 -7.15 6.58
CA GLU A 128 -12.03 -7.00 5.94
C GLU A 128 -11.91 -6.95 4.40
N ILE A 129 -10.79 -6.45 3.86
CA ILE A 129 -10.55 -6.43 2.40
C ILE A 129 -10.63 -7.83 1.78
N LEU A 130 -10.31 -8.88 2.54
CA LEU A 130 -10.35 -10.24 2.04
C LEU A 130 -11.77 -10.75 1.74
N SER A 131 -12.82 -10.09 2.27
CA SER A 131 -14.20 -10.43 1.92
C SER A 131 -14.57 -10.07 0.48
N LEU A 132 -13.77 -9.24 -0.17
CA LEU A 132 -13.97 -8.86 -1.58
C LEU A 132 -13.41 -9.90 -2.54
N ARG A 133 -12.69 -10.93 -2.07
CA ARG A 133 -12.23 -12.02 -2.94
C ARG A 133 -13.44 -12.78 -3.48
N SER A 134 -13.66 -12.74 -4.79
CA SER A 134 -14.72 -13.53 -5.43
C SER A 134 -14.21 -14.86 -5.96
N ARG A 135 -13.31 -14.81 -6.94
CA ARG A 135 -12.85 -16.01 -7.65
C ARG A 135 -11.36 -16.23 -7.48
N GLN A 136 -11.00 -17.39 -6.94
CA GLN A 136 -9.60 -17.82 -6.88
C GLN A 136 -9.17 -18.30 -8.26
N ILE A 137 -8.15 -17.65 -8.82
CA ILE A 137 -7.59 -17.96 -10.13
C ILE A 137 -6.39 -18.90 -9.98
N ILE A 138 -5.51 -18.59 -9.03
CA ILE A 138 -4.28 -19.32 -8.79
C ILE A 138 -4.19 -19.65 -7.30
N HIS A 139 -3.83 -20.89 -7.00
CA HIS A 139 -3.39 -21.34 -5.69
C HIS A 139 -2.31 -22.40 -5.88
N LEU A 140 -1.06 -21.99 -5.75
CA LEU A 140 0.09 -22.86 -5.97
C LEU A 140 1.08 -22.70 -4.83
N THR A 141 1.80 -23.78 -4.54
CA THR A 141 2.81 -23.83 -3.48
C THR A 141 4.05 -24.54 -3.98
N GLU A 142 5.20 -24.11 -3.49
CA GLU A 142 6.49 -24.77 -3.72
C GLU A 142 6.85 -24.97 -5.22
N ILE A 143 6.65 -23.93 -6.04
CA ILE A 143 6.90 -23.92 -7.50
C ILE A 143 8.12 -23.07 -7.87
N SER A 144 8.63 -23.26 -9.09
CA SER A 144 9.63 -22.35 -9.66
C SER A 144 9.01 -21.03 -10.13
N MET A 145 9.84 -19.99 -10.33
CA MET A 145 9.38 -18.72 -10.91
C MET A 145 8.89 -18.89 -12.37
N GLU A 146 9.48 -19.82 -13.13
CA GLU A 146 9.04 -20.13 -14.49
C GLU A 146 7.61 -20.70 -14.48
N GLN A 147 7.36 -21.71 -13.64
CA GLN A 147 6.02 -22.26 -13.46
C GLN A 147 5.03 -21.19 -13.00
N ALA A 148 5.42 -20.33 -12.05
CA ALA A 148 4.58 -19.22 -11.61
C ALA A 148 4.17 -18.29 -12.78
N ASN A 149 5.13 -17.94 -13.64
CA ASN A 149 4.90 -17.12 -14.82
C ASN A 149 4.05 -17.82 -15.89
N ASP A 150 4.14 -19.14 -16.04
CA ASP A 150 3.28 -19.89 -16.96
C ASP A 150 1.80 -19.79 -16.59
N TYR A 151 1.48 -19.77 -15.28
CA TYR A 151 0.11 -19.57 -14.80
C TYR A 151 -0.30 -18.12 -14.88
N LEU A 152 0.54 -17.19 -14.43
CA LEU A 152 0.26 -15.75 -14.48
C LEU A 152 0.07 -15.25 -15.92
N GLY A 153 0.83 -15.78 -16.89
CA GLY A 153 0.73 -15.41 -18.30
C GLY A 153 -0.59 -15.80 -18.98
N ARG A 154 -1.41 -16.63 -18.32
CA ARG A 154 -2.77 -16.99 -18.77
C ARG A 154 -3.85 -16.07 -18.19
N PHE A 155 -3.46 -15.17 -17.30
CA PHE A 155 -4.36 -14.24 -16.63
C PHE A 155 -4.17 -12.81 -17.13
N GLU A 156 -5.29 -12.13 -17.32
CA GLU A 156 -5.34 -10.68 -17.55
C GLU A 156 -6.49 -10.12 -16.71
N GLY A 157 -6.28 -9.00 -16.01
CA GLY A 157 -7.32 -8.40 -15.19
C GLY A 157 -6.97 -7.04 -14.62
N ASN A 158 -7.97 -6.35 -14.06
CA ASN A 158 -7.85 -4.97 -13.60
C ASN A 158 -8.16 -4.76 -12.10
N CYS A 159 -8.77 -5.73 -11.43
CA CYS A 159 -9.10 -5.69 -10.01
C CYS A 159 -8.71 -7.03 -9.38
N VAL A 160 -7.52 -7.11 -8.79
CA VAL A 160 -6.98 -8.37 -8.24
C VAL A 160 -6.25 -8.20 -6.93
N TYR A 161 -6.26 -9.29 -6.17
CA TYR A 161 -5.34 -9.53 -5.08
C TYR A 161 -4.38 -10.66 -5.46
N LEU A 162 -3.08 -10.39 -5.35
CA LEU A 162 -2.00 -11.35 -5.56
C LEU A 162 -1.16 -11.45 -4.29
N LYS A 163 -0.97 -12.65 -3.77
CA LYS A 163 0.01 -12.93 -2.71
C LYS A 163 1.13 -13.80 -3.26
N VAL A 164 2.36 -13.33 -3.13
CA VAL A 164 3.56 -14.11 -3.46
C VAL A 164 4.44 -14.21 -2.22
N VAL A 165 4.84 -15.44 -1.88
CA VAL A 165 5.84 -15.73 -0.85
C VAL A 165 6.95 -16.53 -1.49
N GLY A 166 8.21 -16.10 -1.36
CA GLY A 166 9.32 -16.78 -2.00
C GLY A 166 10.67 -16.54 -1.34
N ASP A 167 11.57 -17.49 -1.58
CA ASP A 167 12.99 -17.39 -1.29
C ASP A 167 13.63 -16.63 -2.45
N ALA A 168 13.93 -15.36 -2.22
CA ALA A 168 14.41 -14.46 -3.26
C ALA A 168 15.44 -13.48 -2.72
N GLU A 169 16.54 -13.34 -3.45
CA GLU A 169 17.47 -12.22 -3.28
C GLU A 169 16.90 -10.94 -3.87
N ARG A 170 16.15 -11.08 -4.97
CA ARG A 170 15.45 -9.96 -5.61
C ARG A 170 14.19 -10.46 -6.30
N ILE A 171 13.06 -9.84 -6.02
CA ILE A 171 11.78 -10.16 -6.66
C ILE A 171 11.14 -8.89 -7.22
N LEU A 172 10.60 -8.99 -8.42
CA LEU A 172 9.93 -7.92 -9.14
C LEU A 172 8.53 -8.39 -9.53
N LEU A 173 7.53 -7.56 -9.27
CA LEU A 173 6.17 -7.68 -9.76
C LEU A 173 5.98 -6.65 -10.86
N GLU A 174 6.00 -7.10 -12.11
CA GLU A 174 5.80 -6.27 -13.29
C GLU A 174 4.31 -6.26 -13.64
N THR A 175 3.73 -5.07 -13.73
CA THR A 175 2.36 -4.85 -14.19
C THR A 175 2.42 -4.19 -15.55
N GLU A 176 1.92 -4.89 -16.57
CA GLU A 176 1.99 -4.48 -17.96
C GLU A 176 0.61 -4.14 -18.50
N ASP A 177 0.53 -3.04 -19.24
CA ASP A 177 -0.66 -2.60 -19.97
C ASP A 177 -0.22 -2.14 -21.38
N GLY A 178 -0.17 -3.07 -22.33
CA GLY A 178 0.36 -2.81 -23.66
C GLY A 178 1.83 -2.39 -23.63
N ASP A 179 2.13 -1.14 -23.99
CA ASP A 179 3.48 -0.56 -23.97
C ASP A 179 3.84 0.08 -22.61
N GLN A 180 2.87 0.20 -21.70
CA GLN A 180 3.08 0.71 -20.37
C GLN A 180 3.52 -0.42 -19.43
N LYS A 181 4.45 -0.10 -18.53
CA LYS A 181 4.88 -1.01 -17.48
C LYS A 181 5.14 -0.26 -16.19
N LYS A 182 4.78 -0.89 -15.08
CA LYS A 182 5.18 -0.47 -13.75
C LYS A 182 5.68 -1.67 -12.96
N THR A 183 6.80 -1.49 -12.27
CA THR A 183 7.44 -2.60 -11.56
C THR A 183 7.63 -2.24 -10.11
N VAL A 184 7.01 -3.01 -9.21
CA VAL A 184 7.33 -2.95 -7.77
C VAL A 184 8.34 -4.04 -7.49
N TYR A 185 9.40 -3.73 -6.75
CA TYR A 185 10.44 -4.71 -6.45
C TYR A 185 10.92 -4.64 -5.01
N TYR A 186 11.49 -5.76 -4.56
CA TYR A 186 12.29 -5.80 -3.35
C TYR A 186 13.65 -6.44 -3.64
N ASP A 187 14.71 -5.82 -3.09
CA ASP A 187 16.09 -6.28 -3.13
C ASP A 187 16.57 -6.54 -1.70
N LYS A 188 16.76 -7.81 -1.36
CA LYS A 188 17.10 -8.26 0.00
C LYS A 188 18.50 -7.77 0.41
N SER A 189 19.47 -7.85 -0.49
CA SER A 189 20.86 -7.41 -0.25
C SER A 189 20.96 -5.92 0.11
N ARG A 190 20.07 -5.09 -0.44
CA ARG A 190 20.00 -3.65 -0.18
C ARG A 190 18.93 -3.26 0.84
N CYS A 191 18.12 -4.23 1.29
CA CYS A 191 16.92 -4.00 2.10
C CYS A 191 16.00 -2.94 1.48
N ARG A 192 15.79 -2.99 0.17
CA ARG A 192 15.16 -1.91 -0.59
C ARG A 192 13.89 -2.37 -1.27
N LEU A 193 12.76 -1.80 -0.85
CA LEU A 193 11.49 -1.80 -1.57
C LEU A 193 11.46 -0.56 -2.48
N GLY A 194 11.09 -0.73 -3.74
CA GLY A 194 11.11 0.36 -4.71
C GLY A 194 10.13 0.18 -5.86
N VAL A 195 10.06 1.20 -6.71
CA VAL A 195 9.18 1.24 -7.87
C VAL A 195 9.91 1.80 -9.07
N LEU A 196 9.80 1.10 -10.19
CA LEU A 196 10.32 1.51 -11.48
C LEU A 196 9.18 1.86 -12.44
N ASP A 197 9.41 2.86 -13.27
CA ASP A 197 8.58 3.11 -14.47
C ASP A 197 8.96 2.17 -15.62
N LYS A 198 8.33 2.37 -16.79
CA LYS A 198 8.52 1.55 -17.98
C LYS A 198 9.97 1.54 -18.50
N ASP A 199 10.71 2.61 -18.24
CA ASP A 199 12.08 2.81 -18.70
C ASP A 199 13.11 2.34 -17.65
N GLY A 200 12.63 1.75 -16.54
CA GLY A 200 13.46 1.26 -15.45
C GLY A 200 13.97 2.37 -14.52
N LYS A 201 13.43 3.58 -14.61
CA LYS A 201 13.80 4.69 -13.74
C LYS A 201 13.06 4.57 -12.41
N GLU A 202 13.77 4.85 -11.32
CA GLU A 202 13.18 4.89 -10.00
C GLU A 202 12.17 6.03 -9.84
N ILE A 203 10.95 5.70 -9.42
CA ILE A 203 9.88 6.66 -9.16
C ILE A 203 9.38 6.62 -7.70
N GLY A 204 9.68 5.54 -6.98
CA GLY A 204 9.41 5.40 -5.55
C GLY A 204 10.34 6.27 -4.69
N LYS A 205 9.91 6.54 -3.45
CA LYS A 205 10.67 7.33 -2.48
C LYS A 205 11.72 6.45 -1.80
N TYR A 206 12.93 7.00 -1.64
CA TYR A 206 14.00 6.37 -0.85
C TYR A 206 14.94 7.44 -0.29
N ARG A 207 14.93 7.61 1.04
CA ARG A 207 15.69 8.65 1.76
C ARG A 207 17.01 8.13 2.36
N GLY A 208 17.24 6.82 2.29
CA GLY A 208 18.42 6.17 2.85
C GLY A 208 18.05 5.11 3.88
N ALA A 209 18.83 5.05 4.96
CA ALA A 209 18.74 3.99 5.96
C ALA A 209 17.37 3.91 6.67
N GLU A 210 16.62 5.02 6.75
CA GLU A 210 15.30 5.08 7.40
C GLU A 210 14.21 4.37 6.59
N ASP A 211 14.40 4.24 5.28
CA ASP A 211 13.44 3.61 4.36
C ASP A 211 13.84 2.18 4.00
N GLN A 212 14.94 1.68 4.57
CA GLN A 212 15.33 0.29 4.41
C GLN A 212 14.34 -0.64 5.10
N VAL A 213 13.87 -1.65 4.38
CA VAL A 213 12.96 -2.68 4.88
C VAL A 213 13.77 -3.93 5.14
N ARG A 214 14.11 -4.19 6.40
CA ARG A 214 14.87 -5.38 6.79
C ARG A 214 13.91 -6.51 7.12
N ILE A 215 13.96 -7.60 6.37
CA ILE A 215 13.16 -8.82 6.61
C ILE A 215 13.99 -9.97 7.22
N GLY A 216 15.29 -9.78 7.42
CA GLY A 216 16.19 -10.81 7.95
C GLY A 216 16.20 -12.07 7.08
N GLU A 217 16.08 -13.23 7.72
CA GLU A 217 16.03 -14.54 7.07
C GLU A 217 14.62 -14.98 6.64
N GLU A 218 13.60 -14.13 6.85
CA GLU A 218 12.25 -14.45 6.41
C GLU A 218 12.18 -14.53 4.87
N PRO A 219 11.32 -15.41 4.32
CA PRO A 219 11.01 -15.36 2.90
C PRO A 219 10.36 -14.01 2.57
N VAL A 220 10.59 -13.53 1.35
CA VAL A 220 9.93 -12.32 0.86
C VAL A 220 8.44 -12.62 0.71
N SER A 221 7.59 -11.82 1.37
CA SER A 221 6.14 -11.91 1.26
C SER A 221 5.59 -10.57 0.75
N MET A 222 5.04 -10.57 -0.46
CA MET A 222 4.36 -9.40 -1.02
C MET A 222 2.86 -9.69 -1.16
N GLU A 223 2.05 -8.82 -0.57
CA GLU A 223 0.63 -8.72 -0.86
C GLU A 223 0.42 -7.55 -1.81
N TYR A 224 0.01 -7.86 -3.03
CA TYR A 224 -0.14 -6.94 -4.13
C TYR A 224 -1.63 -6.80 -4.46
N PHE A 225 -2.08 -5.56 -4.58
CA PHE A 225 -3.42 -5.18 -4.99
C PHE A 225 -3.31 -4.32 -6.23
N LEU A 226 -4.02 -4.72 -7.29
CA LEU A 226 -4.25 -3.87 -8.45
C LEU A 226 -5.73 -3.53 -8.46
N ASP A 227 -6.03 -2.24 -8.46
CA ASP A 227 -7.40 -1.73 -8.63
C ASP A 227 -7.39 -0.63 -9.69
N GLN A 228 -7.67 -1.02 -10.93
CA GLN A 228 -7.73 -0.19 -12.12
C GLN A 228 -6.48 0.69 -12.27
N SER A 229 -6.53 1.90 -11.71
CA SER A 229 -5.51 2.93 -11.81
C SER A 229 -4.59 3.04 -10.60
N MET A 230 -4.58 2.04 -9.72
CA MET A 230 -3.78 2.02 -8.51
C MET A 230 -3.16 0.63 -8.27
N ILE A 231 -1.92 0.64 -7.79
CA ILE A 231 -1.24 -0.54 -7.27
C ILE A 231 -0.83 -0.25 -5.82
N GLU A 232 -1.18 -1.15 -4.91
CA GLU A 232 -0.74 -1.15 -3.52
C GLU A 232 -0.01 -2.46 -3.22
N VAL A 233 1.21 -2.37 -2.68
CA VAL A 233 2.03 -3.54 -2.32
C VAL A 233 2.50 -3.44 -0.90
N TYR A 234 2.31 -4.51 -0.13
CA TYR A 234 2.71 -4.62 1.27
C TYR A 234 3.78 -5.70 1.41
N LEU A 235 4.96 -5.30 1.85
CA LEU A 235 6.13 -6.17 2.00
C LEU A 235 6.29 -6.62 3.46
N ASN A 236 6.18 -7.92 3.71
CA ASN A 236 6.40 -8.58 5.02
C ASN A 236 5.70 -7.88 6.20
N GLU A 237 4.55 -7.25 5.95
CA GLU A 237 3.83 -6.41 6.92
C GLU A 237 4.70 -5.27 7.52
N LYS A 238 5.79 -4.86 6.88
CA LYS A 238 6.74 -3.85 7.40
C LYS A 238 6.66 -2.51 6.67
N LYS A 239 6.32 -2.52 5.39
CA LYS A 239 6.29 -1.33 4.54
C LYS A 239 5.34 -1.49 3.38
N SER A 240 4.71 -0.40 2.96
CA SER A 240 3.91 -0.38 1.74
C SER A 240 4.52 0.47 0.62
N VAL A 241 3.99 0.28 -0.57
CA VAL A 241 4.14 1.16 -1.73
C VAL A 241 2.76 1.33 -2.36
N THR A 242 2.35 2.59 -2.55
CA THR A 242 1.10 2.95 -3.23
C THR A 242 1.43 3.78 -4.46
N VAL A 243 1.03 3.36 -5.65
CA VAL A 243 1.36 4.08 -6.89
C VAL A 243 0.20 4.10 -7.88
N ARG A 244 0.08 5.21 -8.62
CA ARG A 244 -0.89 5.33 -9.71
C ARG A 244 -0.44 4.58 -10.95
N ASN A 245 -1.35 3.78 -11.52
CA ASN A 245 -1.17 2.92 -12.68
C ASN A 245 -2.24 3.20 -13.75
N TYR A 246 -2.29 4.44 -14.25
CA TYR A 246 -3.22 4.82 -15.31
C TYR A 246 -2.96 3.97 -16.55
N GLY A 247 -3.97 3.21 -16.94
CA GLY A 247 -3.92 2.39 -18.14
C GLY A 247 -4.82 2.91 -19.24
N ASN A 248 -4.74 2.27 -20.39
CA ASN A 248 -5.45 2.67 -21.60
C ASN A 248 -6.81 1.96 -21.76
N GLY A 249 -7.29 1.30 -20.70
CA GLY A 249 -8.55 0.55 -20.68
C GLY A 249 -8.39 -0.96 -20.94
N SER A 250 -7.18 -1.43 -21.27
CA SER A 250 -6.87 -2.85 -21.41
C SER A 250 -6.73 -3.56 -20.07
N ALA A 251 -6.87 -4.89 -20.10
CA ALA A 251 -6.59 -5.75 -18.97
C ALA A 251 -5.08 -5.81 -18.70
N ARG A 252 -4.65 -5.79 -17.43
CA ARG A 252 -3.22 -5.84 -17.08
C ARG A 252 -2.75 -7.27 -17.01
N LYS A 253 -1.51 -7.47 -17.45
CA LYS A 253 -0.73 -8.68 -17.17
C LYS A 253 0.15 -8.45 -15.96
N ILE A 254 0.33 -9.51 -15.17
CA ILE A 254 1.26 -9.49 -14.04
C ILE A 254 2.32 -10.55 -14.28
N ARG A 255 3.58 -10.19 -14.08
CA ARG A 255 4.72 -11.09 -14.25
C ARG A 255 5.67 -11.00 -13.05
N LEU A 256 6.25 -12.14 -12.70
CA LEU A 256 7.37 -12.22 -11.76
C LEU A 256 8.70 -12.17 -12.49
N ALA A 257 9.64 -11.41 -11.96
CA ALA A 257 11.03 -11.39 -12.42
C ALA A 257 11.99 -11.28 -11.23
N GLY A 258 13.29 -11.45 -11.49
CA GLY A 258 14.35 -11.30 -10.51
C GLY A 258 15.13 -12.58 -10.25
N ASN A 259 15.82 -12.61 -9.12
CA ASN A 259 16.55 -13.77 -8.62
C ASN A 259 15.73 -14.42 -7.48
N VAL A 260 14.89 -15.38 -7.88
CA VAL A 260 13.98 -16.12 -7.01
C VAL A 260 14.36 -17.59 -7.10
N GLU A 261 14.81 -18.16 -5.99
CA GLU A 261 15.14 -19.58 -5.89
C GLU A 261 13.85 -20.43 -5.91
N LYS A 262 12.86 -20.03 -5.10
CA LYS A 262 11.61 -20.76 -4.96
C LYS A 262 10.44 -19.86 -4.64
N ILE A 263 9.30 -20.10 -5.28
CA ILE A 263 8.02 -19.52 -4.88
C ILE A 263 7.34 -20.51 -3.94
N ARG A 264 7.37 -20.21 -2.64
CA ARG A 264 6.71 -21.01 -1.60
C ARG A 264 5.20 -20.96 -1.73
N LYS A 265 4.65 -19.80 -2.10
CA LYS A 265 3.21 -19.59 -2.24
C LYS A 265 2.89 -18.56 -3.32
N LEU A 266 1.90 -18.86 -4.14
CA LEU A 266 1.31 -17.94 -5.11
C LEU A 266 -0.21 -18.05 -5.06
N GLU A 267 -0.88 -16.96 -4.71
CA GLU A 267 -2.34 -16.85 -4.75
C GLU A 267 -2.75 -15.67 -5.60
N LEU A 268 -3.70 -15.87 -6.51
CA LEU A 268 -4.32 -14.79 -7.28
C LEU A 268 -5.83 -14.90 -7.16
N TRP A 269 -6.47 -13.79 -6.82
CA TRP A 269 -7.90 -13.66 -6.69
C TRP A 269 -8.39 -12.48 -7.51
N GLU A 270 -9.51 -12.67 -8.22
CA GLU A 270 -10.34 -11.55 -8.63
C GLU A 270 -11.03 -10.93 -7.41
N MET A 271 -11.16 -9.61 -7.43
CA MET A 271 -11.73 -8.83 -6.33
C MET A 271 -13.01 -8.13 -6.80
N GLU A 272 -14.06 -8.22 -5.99
CA GLU A 272 -15.30 -7.49 -6.18
C GLU A 272 -15.16 -6.02 -5.78
N PRO A 273 -15.97 -5.12 -6.37
CA PRO A 273 -16.11 -3.76 -5.88
C PRO A 273 -16.58 -3.72 -4.42
N ALA A 274 -16.07 -2.76 -3.65
CA ALA A 274 -16.52 -2.52 -2.28
C ALA A 274 -17.93 -1.89 -2.18
N TYR A 275 -18.46 -1.40 -3.31
CA TYR A 275 -19.77 -0.77 -3.40
C TYR A 275 -20.62 -1.54 -4.41
N ALA A 276 -21.91 -1.71 -4.13
CA ALA A 276 -22.85 -2.22 -5.11
C ALA A 276 -22.88 -1.25 -6.31
N LEU A 277 -22.58 -1.73 -7.51
CA LEU A 277 -22.78 -0.96 -8.73
C LEU A 277 -24.29 -0.80 -8.93
N GLU A 278 -24.76 0.42 -9.23
CA GLU A 278 -26.18 0.86 -9.27
C GLU A 278 -27.14 0.10 -10.21
N LYS A 279 -26.78 -1.10 -10.72
CA LYS A 279 -27.72 -1.95 -11.46
C LYS A 279 -28.91 -2.46 -10.63
N ASP A 280 -28.90 -2.26 -9.31
CA ASP A 280 -29.98 -2.65 -8.40
C ASP A 280 -30.93 -1.49 -8.00
N LEU A 281 -30.80 -0.29 -8.58
CA LEU A 281 -31.63 0.89 -8.24
C LEU A 281 -32.63 1.33 -9.32
N GLU A 282 -32.81 0.58 -10.42
CA GLU A 282 -33.87 0.85 -11.42
C GLU A 282 -35.31 0.56 -10.91
N GLY A 283 -35.47 0.22 -9.63
CA GLY A 283 -36.77 0.04 -9.00
C GLY A 283 -37.05 1.09 -7.93
N ARG A 284 -37.81 2.13 -8.29
CA ARG A 284 -38.54 3.10 -7.45
C ARG A 284 -37.82 4.42 -7.14
N VAL A 285 -38.11 5.41 -7.98
CA VAL A 285 -38.47 6.75 -7.49
C VAL A 285 -39.70 7.20 -8.27
N GLU A 286 -40.90 6.97 -7.71
CA GLU A 286 -42.05 7.81 -8.02
C GLU A 286 -41.91 9.06 -7.14
N TYR A 287 -41.86 10.23 -7.78
CA TYR A 287 -41.92 11.51 -7.11
C TYR A 287 -43.40 11.84 -6.84
N GLU A 288 -43.79 11.93 -5.57
CA GLU A 288 -44.88 12.80 -5.11
C GLU A 288 -44.28 14.01 -4.37
#